data_AF-A0A2Y9H1I3-F1
#
_entry.id   AF-A0A2Y9H1I3-F1
#
_cell.length_a   1.000
_cell.length_b   1.000
_cell.length_c   1.000
_cell.angle_alpha   90.00
_cell.angle_beta   90.00
_cell.angle_gamma   90.00
#
_symmetry.space_group_name_H-M   'P 1'
#
loop_
_entity.id
_entity.type
_entity.pdbx_description
1 polymer ?
#
loop_
_entity_poly.entity_id
_entity_poly.type
_entity_poly.pdbx_seq_one_letter_code
_entity_poly.pdbx_strand_id
1 'polypeptide(L)'
;GEDGQKRRRNRPEAFPTAEDIFAKFQHLSHYDQHQVTAQVSRNVLEQITSFALGMSYHLPLVQHVQFIFDLMEYSLSISGLIDFAIQLLNELSVVEAELLLKSSDLVGSYTTSLCLCIVAVLRHYHACLILNQDQMAQVFEGLCGVVKHGMNRSDGSSAERCILAYLYDLYTSCSHLKSKFGELFSDFCSKVKNTIYCNVEPSESNMRWAPEFMIDTLENPAAHTFTYTGLGKSLSENPANRYSFVCNALMHVCVGHHDPDRVNDIAILCAELTGYCKSLSAEWLGVLKALCCSSNNGTCGFNDLLCNVDVSDLSFHDSLATFVAILIARQCLLLEDLIRCAAIPSLLNAGEPPIHNP
;
A
#
# COMPACT_ATOMS: atom_id res chain seq x y z
N GLY A 1 -65.73 14.27 13.24
CA GLY A 1 -64.54 14.34 12.36
C GLY A 1 -63.54 15.19 13.08
N GLU A 2 -62.59 14.57 13.79
CA GLU A 2 -61.31 14.11 13.23
C GLU A 2 -60.37 15.28 12.92
N ASP A 3 -59.81 15.85 13.99
CA ASP A 3 -58.58 16.65 13.92
C ASP A 3 -57.39 15.71 13.72
N GLY A 4 -56.98 15.57 12.46
CA GLY A 4 -55.81 14.81 12.06
C GLY A 4 -54.52 15.54 12.43
N GLN A 5 -53.99 15.24 13.62
CA GLN A 5 -52.64 15.58 14.04
C GLN A 5 -51.63 14.87 13.11
N LYS A 6 -51.23 15.53 12.02
CA LYS A 6 -50.14 15.07 11.14
C LYS A 6 -48.84 15.05 11.94
N ARG A 7 -48.55 13.90 12.56
CA ARG A 7 -47.21 13.55 13.04
C ARG A 7 -46.24 13.80 11.88
N ARG A 8 -45.38 14.82 12.01
CA ARG A 8 -44.17 14.94 11.19
C ARG A 8 -43.40 13.64 11.38
N ARG A 9 -43.41 12.79 10.35
CA ARG A 9 -42.50 11.65 10.25
C ARG A 9 -41.11 12.26 10.21
N ASN A 10 -40.38 12.22 11.33
CA ASN A 10 -38.94 12.50 11.33
C ASN A 10 -38.34 11.60 10.25
N ARG A 11 -37.69 12.21 9.25
CA ARG A 11 -36.82 11.46 8.35
C ARG A 11 -35.81 10.74 9.25
N PRO A 12 -35.47 9.46 8.99
CA PRO A 12 -34.37 8.83 9.71
C PRO A 12 -33.15 9.74 9.56
N GLU A 13 -32.59 10.20 10.68
CA GLU A 13 -31.32 10.93 10.66
C GLU A 13 -30.32 10.03 9.93
N ALA A 14 -29.71 10.58 8.88
CA ALA A 14 -28.68 9.84 8.17
C ALA A 14 -27.60 9.45 9.18
N PHE A 15 -27.11 8.21 9.10
CA PHE A 15 -25.98 7.81 9.91
C PHE A 15 -24.82 8.77 9.64
N PRO A 16 -24.16 9.30 10.68
CA PRO A 16 -23.07 10.25 10.51
C PRO A 16 -21.92 9.59 9.73
N THR A 17 -21.26 10.35 8.87
CA THR A 17 -20.09 9.85 8.12
C THR A 17 -18.87 9.70 9.04
N ALA A 18 -17.81 9.05 8.56
CA ALA A 18 -16.55 8.95 9.31
C ALA A 18 -15.98 10.35 9.61
N GLU A 19 -16.09 11.28 8.67
CA GLU A 19 -15.68 12.68 8.83
C GLU A 19 -16.53 13.39 9.89
N ASP A 20 -17.84 13.17 9.92
CA ASP A 20 -18.73 13.74 10.95
C ASP A 20 -18.38 13.22 12.34
N ILE A 21 -18.06 11.94 12.46
CA ILE A 21 -17.66 11.29 13.72
C ILE A 21 -16.30 11.84 14.15
N PHE A 22 -15.34 11.92 13.24
CA PHE A 22 -14.01 12.45 13.51
C PHE A 22 -14.09 13.91 13.96
N ALA A 23 -14.86 14.75 13.26
CA ALA A 23 -15.07 16.14 13.64
C ALA A 23 -15.64 16.26 15.06
N LYS A 24 -16.63 15.43 15.43
CA LYS A 24 -17.14 15.41 16.81
C LYS A 24 -16.09 14.97 17.82
N PHE A 25 -15.29 13.97 17.48
CA PHE A 25 -14.18 13.50 18.32
C PHE A 25 -13.13 14.58 18.59
N GLN A 26 -12.82 15.40 17.59
CA GLN A 26 -11.86 16.52 17.72
C GLN A 26 -12.31 17.57 18.76
N HIS A 27 -13.61 17.69 19.04
CA HIS A 27 -14.15 18.62 20.03
C HIS A 27 -14.15 18.08 21.45
N LEU A 28 -13.81 16.80 21.64
CA LEU A 28 -13.71 16.18 22.97
C LEU A 28 -12.44 16.66 23.70
N SER A 29 -12.46 16.59 25.04
CA SER A 29 -11.24 16.81 25.83
C SER A 29 -10.24 15.68 25.56
N HIS A 30 -8.94 15.93 25.75
CA HIS A 30 -7.94 14.86 25.62
C HIS A 30 -8.26 13.63 26.49
N TYR A 31 -8.77 13.85 27.71
CA TYR A 31 -9.19 12.74 28.57
C TYR A 31 -10.29 11.90 27.92
N ASP A 32 -11.34 12.56 27.41
CA ASP A 32 -12.46 11.88 26.75
C ASP A 32 -12.01 11.20 25.43
N GLN A 33 -11.12 11.83 24.67
CA GLN A 33 -10.53 11.24 23.46
C GLN A 33 -9.84 9.91 23.79
N HIS A 34 -8.99 9.90 24.81
CA HIS A 34 -8.32 8.67 25.28
C HIS A 34 -9.32 7.63 25.81
N GLN A 35 -10.36 8.05 26.53
CA GLN A 35 -11.37 7.12 27.04
C GLN A 35 -12.17 6.47 25.88
N VAL A 36 -12.57 7.27 24.89
CA VAL A 36 -13.30 6.80 23.70
C VAL A 36 -12.43 5.84 22.90
N THR A 37 -11.20 6.22 22.56
CA THR A 37 -10.31 5.35 21.76
C THR A 37 -9.99 4.05 22.49
N ALA A 38 -9.74 4.09 23.80
CA ALA A 38 -9.51 2.90 24.59
C ALA A 38 -10.74 1.97 24.67
N GLN A 39 -11.96 2.52 24.72
CA GLN A 39 -13.17 1.70 24.73
C GLN A 39 -13.42 1.07 23.36
N VAL A 40 -13.29 1.85 22.29
CA VAL A 40 -13.57 1.37 20.93
C VAL A 40 -12.54 0.33 20.49
N SER A 41 -11.25 0.51 20.82
CA SER A 41 -10.21 -0.48 20.54
C SER A 41 -10.46 -1.81 21.27
N ARG A 42 -10.83 -1.77 22.56
CA ARG A 42 -11.24 -2.97 23.31
C ARG A 42 -12.42 -3.69 22.67
N ASN A 43 -13.48 -2.95 22.30
CA ASN A 43 -14.66 -3.53 21.68
C ASN A 43 -14.34 -4.23 20.35
N VAL A 44 -13.46 -3.65 19.54
CA VAL A 44 -13.04 -4.26 18.26
C VAL A 44 -12.18 -5.50 18.50
N LEU A 45 -11.28 -5.47 19.48
CA LEU A 45 -10.49 -6.64 19.84
C LEU A 45 -11.40 -7.78 20.34
N GLU A 46 -12.37 -7.49 21.21
CA GLU A 46 -13.34 -8.47 21.68
C GLU A 46 -14.14 -9.10 20.54
N GLN A 47 -14.53 -8.32 19.52
CA GLN A 47 -15.20 -8.85 18.33
C GLN A 47 -14.30 -9.79 17.54
N ILE A 48 -13.03 -9.42 17.34
CA ILE A 48 -12.04 -10.24 16.62
C ILE A 48 -11.74 -11.52 17.39
N THR A 49 -11.47 -11.44 18.69
CA THR A 49 -11.24 -12.62 19.54
C THR A 49 -12.49 -13.52 19.59
N SER A 50 -13.70 -12.94 19.67
CA SER A 50 -14.94 -13.72 19.61
C SER A 50 -15.09 -14.46 18.28
N PHE A 51 -14.66 -13.87 17.17
CA PHE A 51 -14.62 -14.56 15.89
C PHE A 51 -13.57 -15.68 15.90
N ALA A 52 -12.34 -15.38 16.34
CA ALA A 52 -11.23 -16.34 16.43
C ALA A 52 -11.56 -17.57 17.30
N LEU A 53 -12.39 -17.41 18.33
CA LEU A 53 -12.89 -18.49 19.18
C LEU A 53 -14.09 -19.25 18.59
N GLY A 54 -14.54 -18.91 17.38
CA GLY A 54 -15.71 -19.51 16.74
C GLY A 54 -17.05 -19.09 17.35
N MET A 55 -17.06 -18.11 18.26
CA MET A 55 -18.25 -17.63 18.98
C MET A 55 -19.05 -16.57 18.19
N SER A 56 -18.48 -16.04 17.10
CA SER A 56 -19.09 -15.05 16.22
C SER A 56 -18.86 -15.41 14.74
N TYR A 57 -19.73 -14.90 13.86
CA TYR A 57 -19.59 -14.95 12.40
C TYR A 57 -19.27 -13.58 11.79
N HIS A 58 -19.12 -12.57 12.62
CA HIS A 58 -18.90 -11.19 12.18
C HIS A 58 -17.49 -10.73 12.54
N LEU A 59 -16.80 -10.20 11.53
CA LEU A 59 -15.55 -9.47 11.67
C LEU A 59 -15.83 -7.97 11.46
N PRO A 60 -15.09 -7.08 12.14
CA PRO A 60 -15.14 -5.66 11.83
C PRO A 60 -14.58 -5.41 10.42
N LEU A 61 -15.09 -4.39 9.72
CA LEU A 61 -14.47 -3.97 8.45
C LEU A 61 -13.07 -3.40 8.71
N VAL A 62 -12.12 -3.69 7.82
CA VAL A 62 -10.73 -3.18 7.92
C VAL A 62 -10.72 -1.64 8.02
N GLN A 63 -11.57 -0.97 7.24
CA GLN A 63 -11.73 0.49 7.27
C GLN A 63 -12.15 1.03 8.66
N HIS A 64 -12.93 0.26 9.44
CA HIS A 64 -13.31 0.67 10.80
C HIS A 64 -12.12 0.56 11.75
N VAL A 65 -11.25 -0.43 11.55
CA VAL A 65 -10.02 -0.56 12.34
C VAL A 65 -9.02 0.54 11.99
N GLN A 66 -8.86 0.87 10.70
CA GLN A 66 -8.05 2.01 10.25
C GLN A 66 -8.53 3.32 10.88
N PHE A 67 -9.85 3.57 10.85
CA PHE A 67 -10.42 4.76 11.47
C PHE A 67 -10.11 4.84 12.98
N ILE A 68 -10.06 3.72 13.69
CA ILE A 68 -9.65 3.69 15.10
C ILE A 68 -8.18 4.04 15.26
N PHE A 69 -7.31 3.57 14.36
CA PHE A 69 -5.90 3.99 14.35
C PHE A 69 -5.79 5.50 14.17
N ASP A 70 -6.54 6.10 13.25
CA ASP A 70 -6.54 7.56 13.02
C ASP A 70 -7.00 8.33 14.28
N LEU A 71 -8.03 7.84 14.98
CA LEU A 71 -8.50 8.45 16.23
C LEU A 71 -7.46 8.36 17.34
N MET A 72 -6.77 7.22 17.47
CA MET A 72 -5.71 7.01 18.47
C MET A 72 -4.47 7.85 18.18
N GLU A 73 -4.12 7.98 16.90
CA GLU A 73 -3.03 8.83 16.43
C GLU A 73 -3.35 10.31 16.69
N TYR A 74 -4.56 10.76 16.33
CA TYR A 74 -5.01 12.12 16.61
C TYR A 74 -5.01 12.44 18.11
N SER A 75 -5.41 11.48 18.95
CA SER A 75 -5.39 11.64 20.40
C SER A 75 -4.00 11.50 21.02
N LEU A 76 -2.94 11.31 20.22
CA LEU A 76 -1.56 11.08 20.65
C LEU A 76 -1.39 9.86 21.58
N SER A 77 -2.28 8.88 21.47
CA SER A 77 -2.24 7.65 22.27
C SER A 77 -1.27 6.61 21.68
N ILE A 78 -0.03 7.01 21.41
CA ILE A 78 0.93 6.23 20.60
C ILE A 78 1.26 4.87 21.22
N SER A 79 1.52 4.81 22.53
CA SER A 79 1.75 3.52 23.21
C SER A 79 0.54 2.60 23.09
N GLY A 80 -0.67 3.14 23.34
CA GLY A 80 -1.90 2.38 23.22
C GLY A 80 -2.17 1.91 21.79
N LEU A 81 -1.80 2.73 20.79
CA LEU A 81 -1.92 2.39 19.37
C LEU A 81 -1.01 1.21 19.01
N ILE A 82 0.25 1.25 19.45
CA ILE A 82 1.20 0.15 19.25
C ILE A 82 0.71 -1.11 19.96
N ASP A 83 0.27 -1.01 21.21
CA ASP A 83 -0.26 -2.14 21.99
C ASP A 83 -1.48 -2.77 21.30
N PHE A 84 -2.41 -1.94 20.81
CA PHE A 84 -3.58 -2.39 20.09
C PHE A 84 -3.22 -3.07 18.77
N ALA A 85 -2.29 -2.50 17.99
CA ALA A 85 -1.81 -3.09 16.75
C ALA A 85 -1.16 -4.47 16.97
N ILE A 86 -0.39 -4.64 18.06
CA ILE A 86 0.20 -5.93 18.45
C ILE A 86 -0.87 -6.94 18.86
N GLN A 87 -1.87 -6.52 19.64
CA GLN A 87 -2.97 -7.38 20.06
C GLN A 87 -3.77 -7.88 18.85
N LEU A 88 -4.10 -7.00 17.90
CA LEU A 88 -4.73 -7.39 16.64
C LEU A 88 -3.88 -8.37 15.84
N LEU A 89 -2.58 -8.09 15.72
CA LEU A 89 -1.64 -8.91 14.96
C LEU A 89 -1.57 -10.35 15.50
N ASN A 90 -1.58 -10.52 16.82
CA ASN A 90 -1.52 -11.83 17.47
C ASN A 90 -2.76 -12.70 17.16
N GLU A 91 -3.92 -12.08 16.93
CA GLU A 91 -5.17 -12.79 16.59
C GLU A 91 -5.23 -13.25 15.13
N LEU A 92 -4.50 -12.59 14.21
CA LEU A 92 -4.70 -12.78 12.77
C LEU A 92 -4.51 -14.22 12.29
N SER A 93 -3.54 -14.94 12.86
CA SER A 93 -3.29 -16.33 12.47
C SER A 93 -4.44 -17.28 12.83
N VAL A 94 -5.13 -17.02 13.95
CA VAL A 94 -6.29 -17.80 14.39
C VAL A 94 -7.53 -17.38 13.61
N VAL A 95 -7.71 -16.07 13.35
CA VAL A 95 -8.77 -15.56 12.48
C VAL A 95 -8.69 -16.18 11.09
N GLU A 96 -7.50 -16.31 10.51
CA GLU A 96 -7.31 -16.94 9.21
C GLU A 96 -7.71 -18.42 9.21
N ALA A 97 -7.32 -19.16 10.26
CA ALA A 97 -7.72 -20.55 10.43
C ALA A 97 -9.24 -20.69 10.54
N GLU A 98 -9.90 -19.80 11.27
CA GLU A 98 -11.36 -19.82 11.41
C GLU A 98 -12.07 -19.43 10.10
N LEU A 99 -11.55 -18.46 9.34
CA LEU A 99 -12.05 -18.13 8.01
C LEU A 99 -12.00 -19.33 7.05
N LEU A 100 -10.90 -20.09 7.11
CA LEU A 100 -10.74 -21.34 6.34
C LEU A 100 -11.76 -22.40 6.78
N LEU A 101 -11.93 -22.62 8.09
CA LEU A 101 -12.92 -23.55 8.63
C LEU A 101 -14.34 -23.20 8.21
N LYS A 102 -14.66 -21.90 8.17
CA LYS A 102 -15.97 -21.39 7.75
C LYS A 102 -16.13 -21.28 6.23
N SER A 103 -15.11 -21.62 5.42
CA SER A 103 -15.11 -21.49 3.96
C SER A 103 -15.49 -20.08 3.47
N SER A 104 -14.97 -19.07 4.13
CA SER A 104 -15.26 -17.66 3.84
C SER A 104 -14.54 -17.17 2.57
N ASP A 105 -15.19 -16.29 1.80
CA ASP A 105 -14.55 -15.57 0.68
C ASP A 105 -13.47 -14.57 1.13
N LEU A 106 -13.40 -14.30 2.44
CA LEU A 106 -12.42 -13.39 3.06
C LEU A 106 -11.07 -14.06 3.37
N VAL A 107 -10.95 -15.38 3.12
CA VAL A 107 -9.69 -16.13 3.30
C VAL A 107 -8.57 -15.45 2.51
N GLY A 108 -7.43 -15.23 3.17
CA GLY A 108 -6.24 -14.61 2.62
C GLY A 108 -6.34 -13.10 2.39
N SER A 109 -7.53 -12.53 2.19
CA SER A 109 -7.71 -11.10 1.92
C SER A 109 -7.85 -10.30 3.21
N TYR A 110 -8.72 -10.70 4.12
CA TYR A 110 -9.03 -9.91 5.32
C TYR A 110 -7.82 -9.73 6.24
N THR A 111 -7.16 -10.83 6.59
CA THR A 111 -6.01 -10.82 7.51
C THR A 111 -4.81 -10.11 6.89
N THR A 112 -4.57 -10.29 5.59
CA THR A 112 -3.50 -9.58 4.86
C THR A 112 -3.77 -8.08 4.78
N SER A 113 -5.00 -7.65 4.47
CA SER A 113 -5.36 -6.23 4.44
C SER A 113 -5.26 -5.58 5.82
N LEU A 114 -5.71 -6.26 6.88
CA LEU A 114 -5.58 -5.76 8.24
C LEU A 114 -4.12 -5.72 8.70
N CYS A 115 -3.33 -6.75 8.38
CA CYS A 115 -1.89 -6.80 8.68
C CYS A 115 -1.14 -5.68 7.98
N LEU A 116 -1.48 -5.37 6.73
CA LEU A 116 -0.92 -4.21 6.02
C LEU A 116 -1.19 -2.88 6.75
N CYS A 117 -2.40 -2.69 7.29
CA CYS A 117 -2.72 -1.51 8.09
C CYS A 117 -1.89 -1.44 9.37
N ILE A 118 -1.71 -2.58 10.04
CA ILE A 118 -0.85 -2.72 11.22
C ILE A 118 0.61 -2.38 10.86
N VAL A 119 1.12 -2.90 9.75
CA VAL A 119 2.48 -2.60 9.27
C VAL A 119 2.66 -1.10 9.00
N ALA A 120 1.66 -0.43 8.44
CA ALA A 120 1.72 1.02 8.22
C ALA A 120 1.89 1.79 9.55
N VAL A 121 1.09 1.47 10.56
CA VAL A 121 1.20 2.05 11.91
C VAL A 121 2.56 1.76 12.54
N LEU A 122 3.00 0.49 12.52
CA LEU A 122 4.25 0.09 13.16
C LEU A 122 5.47 0.68 12.46
N ARG A 123 5.44 0.85 11.13
CA ARG A 123 6.51 1.51 10.38
C ARG A 123 6.55 3.00 10.67
N HIS A 124 5.39 3.66 10.78
CA HIS A 124 5.32 5.08 11.16
C HIS A 124 5.90 5.31 12.56
N TYR A 125 5.56 4.45 13.52
CA TYR A 125 6.02 4.52 14.90
C TYR A 125 7.20 3.59 15.21
N HIS A 126 8.02 3.26 14.20
CA HIS A 126 9.12 2.32 14.33
C HIS A 126 10.12 2.74 15.42
N ALA A 127 10.42 4.04 15.51
CA ALA A 127 11.31 4.60 16.53
C ALA A 127 10.80 4.37 17.97
N CYS A 128 9.48 4.32 18.18
CA CYS A 128 8.88 4.00 19.47
C CYS A 128 8.95 2.48 19.73
N LEU A 129 8.63 1.67 18.71
CA LEU A 129 8.64 0.20 18.80
C LEU A 129 10.03 -0.35 19.18
N ILE A 130 11.11 0.21 18.63
CA ILE A 130 12.48 -0.29 18.90
C ILE A 130 12.94 -0.14 20.35
N LEU A 131 12.25 0.68 21.16
CA LEU A 131 12.55 0.86 22.58
C LEU A 131 12.08 -0.33 23.43
N ASN A 132 11.20 -1.19 22.89
CA ASN A 132 10.65 -2.35 23.58
C ASN A 132 10.91 -3.64 22.80
N GLN A 133 11.96 -4.38 23.22
CA GLN A 133 12.38 -5.62 22.57
C GLN A 133 11.31 -6.73 22.62
N ASP A 134 10.51 -6.77 23.69
CA ASP A 134 9.47 -7.78 23.84
C ASP A 134 8.31 -7.53 22.87
N GLN A 135 7.86 -6.28 22.77
CA GLN A 135 6.85 -5.87 21.76
C GLN A 135 7.37 -6.12 20.35
N MET A 136 8.64 -5.80 20.07
CA MET A 136 9.22 -6.06 18.76
C MET A 136 9.27 -7.55 18.42
N ALA A 137 9.64 -8.40 19.38
CA ALA A 137 9.63 -9.84 19.17
C ALA A 137 8.22 -10.38 18.90
N GLN A 138 7.19 -9.84 19.58
CA GLN A 138 5.79 -10.18 19.31
C GLN A 138 5.36 -9.73 17.91
N VAL A 139 5.71 -8.51 17.51
CA VAL A 139 5.48 -8.03 16.13
C VAL A 139 6.11 -8.98 15.13
N PHE A 140 7.38 -9.33 15.34
CA PHE A 140 8.10 -10.21 14.42
C PHE A 140 7.44 -11.59 14.30
N GLU A 141 7.04 -12.18 15.41
CA GLU A 141 6.37 -13.48 15.46
C GLU A 141 4.99 -13.45 14.80
N GLY A 142 4.19 -12.42 15.09
CA GLY A 142 2.86 -12.23 14.52
C GLY A 142 2.89 -12.01 13.01
N LEU A 143 3.81 -11.15 12.53
CA LEU A 143 4.02 -10.93 11.09
C LEU A 143 4.47 -12.22 10.39
N CYS A 144 5.42 -12.97 10.97
CA CYS A 144 5.80 -14.29 10.47
C CYS A 144 4.58 -15.22 10.36
N GLY A 145 3.68 -15.19 11.35
CA GLY A 145 2.42 -15.92 11.39
C GLY A 145 1.52 -15.68 10.18
N VAL A 146 1.37 -14.43 9.75
CA VAL A 146 0.54 -14.04 8.60
C VAL A 146 1.15 -14.54 7.28
N VAL A 147 2.47 -14.39 7.10
CA VAL A 147 3.11 -14.68 5.81
C VAL A 147 3.60 -16.13 5.64
N LYS A 148 3.36 -17.04 6.60
CA LYS A 148 3.87 -18.44 6.57
C LYS A 148 3.68 -19.13 5.21
N HIS A 149 2.55 -18.90 4.55
CA HIS A 149 2.24 -19.49 3.24
C HIS A 149 2.90 -18.72 2.07
N GLY A 150 2.94 -17.39 2.16
CA GLY A 150 3.59 -16.51 1.18
C GLY A 150 5.11 -16.63 1.14
N MET A 151 5.75 -17.06 2.25
CA MET A 151 7.21 -17.23 2.33
C MET A 151 7.77 -18.20 1.27
N ASN A 152 6.96 -19.16 0.82
CA ASN A 152 7.36 -20.14 -0.18
C ASN A 152 7.14 -19.69 -1.63
N ARG A 153 6.32 -18.66 -1.86
CA ARG A 153 5.99 -18.17 -3.21
C ARG A 153 7.00 -17.14 -3.71
N SER A 154 7.12 -17.00 -5.02
CA SER A 154 7.91 -15.94 -5.68
C SER A 154 7.04 -14.75 -6.09
N ASP A 155 5.73 -14.98 -6.20
CA ASP A 155 4.67 -14.04 -6.51
C ASP A 155 3.79 -13.82 -5.27
N GLY A 156 3.27 -12.60 -5.11
CA GLY A 156 2.41 -12.25 -3.99
C GLY A 156 1.74 -10.89 -4.20
N SER A 157 0.68 -10.64 -3.47
CA SER A 157 -0.04 -9.36 -3.48
C SER A 157 0.87 -8.20 -3.05
N SER A 158 0.44 -6.97 -3.35
CA SER A 158 1.15 -5.77 -2.88
C SER A 158 1.22 -5.73 -1.35
N ALA A 159 0.14 -6.14 -0.69
CA ALA A 159 0.05 -6.16 0.77
C ALA A 159 1.05 -7.16 1.39
N GLU A 160 1.12 -8.40 0.89
CA GLU A 160 2.10 -9.40 1.33
C GLU A 160 3.52 -8.87 1.15
N ARG A 161 3.83 -8.24 0.01
CA ARG A 161 5.14 -7.64 -0.23
C ARG A 161 5.52 -6.60 0.81
N CYS A 162 4.59 -5.72 1.18
CA CYS A 162 4.82 -4.71 2.22
C CYS A 162 5.13 -5.34 3.58
N ILE A 163 4.40 -6.40 3.94
CA ILE A 163 4.61 -7.15 5.18
C ILE A 163 5.99 -7.80 5.18
N LEU A 164 6.37 -8.45 4.07
CA LEU A 164 7.68 -9.07 3.90
C LEU A 164 8.83 -8.06 3.96
N ALA A 165 8.66 -6.90 3.35
CA ALA A 165 9.64 -5.81 3.41
C ALA A 165 9.83 -5.33 4.85
N TYR A 166 8.75 -5.13 5.60
CA TYR A 166 8.85 -4.69 6.99
C TYR A 166 9.47 -5.77 7.90
N LEU A 167 9.14 -7.05 7.70
CA LEU A 167 9.82 -8.17 8.38
C LEU A 167 11.33 -8.16 8.13
N TYR A 168 11.74 -7.92 6.89
CA TYR A 168 13.15 -7.79 6.52
C TYR A 168 13.82 -6.61 7.23
N ASP A 169 13.19 -5.42 7.22
CA ASP A 169 13.70 -4.24 7.89
C ASP A 169 13.88 -4.46 9.40
N LEU A 170 12.88 -5.05 10.07
CA LEU A 170 12.94 -5.40 11.49
C LEU A 170 14.11 -6.36 11.77
N TYR A 171 14.19 -7.47 11.02
CA TYR A 171 15.21 -8.49 11.21
C TYR A 171 16.62 -7.94 10.98
N THR A 172 16.81 -7.14 9.94
CA THR A 172 18.14 -6.62 9.57
C THR A 172 18.62 -5.53 10.51
N SER A 173 17.70 -4.71 11.04
CA SER A 173 18.00 -3.59 11.93
C SER A 173 18.25 -4.01 13.38
N CYS A 174 17.77 -5.19 13.81
CA CYS A 174 17.73 -5.56 15.22
C CYS A 174 18.50 -6.85 15.55
N SER A 175 19.62 -6.73 16.27
CA SER A 175 20.48 -7.88 16.61
C SER A 175 19.80 -8.92 17.50
N HIS A 176 18.95 -8.51 18.44
CA HIS A 176 18.21 -9.43 19.31
C HIS A 176 17.23 -10.31 18.52
N LEU A 177 16.57 -9.78 17.48
CA LEU A 177 15.72 -10.57 16.59
C LEU A 177 16.53 -11.60 15.81
N LYS A 178 17.72 -11.23 15.33
CA LYS A 178 18.65 -12.19 14.69
C LYS A 178 19.03 -13.31 15.64
N SER A 179 19.29 -12.99 16.91
CA SER A 179 19.62 -14.01 17.93
C SER A 179 18.45 -14.92 18.25
N LYS A 180 17.21 -14.39 18.29
CA LYS A 180 16.02 -15.13 18.70
C LYS A 180 15.40 -15.95 17.56
N PHE A 181 15.41 -15.42 16.34
CA PHE A 181 14.70 -15.97 15.19
C PHE A 181 15.63 -16.36 14.02
N GLY A 182 16.95 -16.38 14.23
CA GLY A 182 17.93 -16.61 13.16
C GLY A 182 17.76 -17.93 12.43
N GLU A 183 17.45 -19.01 13.14
CA GLU A 183 17.20 -20.33 12.52
C GLU A 183 15.92 -20.34 11.67
N LEU A 184 14.91 -19.55 12.03
CA LEU A 184 13.63 -19.49 11.33
C LEU A 184 13.66 -18.59 10.09
N PHE A 185 14.42 -17.49 10.14
CA PHE A 185 14.29 -16.41 9.17
C PHE A 185 15.55 -16.14 8.32
N SER A 186 16.72 -16.69 8.66
CA SER A 186 17.96 -16.37 7.94
C SER A 186 17.92 -16.71 6.44
N ASP A 187 17.44 -17.90 6.07
CA ASP A 187 17.28 -18.32 4.68
C ASP A 187 16.25 -17.45 3.94
N PHE A 188 15.13 -17.18 4.62
CA PHE A 188 14.06 -16.38 4.07
C PHE A 188 14.46 -14.90 3.88
N CYS A 189 15.26 -14.35 4.79
CA CYS A 189 15.80 -12.99 4.71
C CYS A 189 16.56 -12.76 3.39
N SER A 190 17.34 -13.75 2.93
CA SER A 190 18.06 -13.68 1.66
C SER A 190 17.10 -13.66 0.47
N LYS A 191 16.02 -14.45 0.53
CA LYS A 191 14.97 -14.47 -0.50
C LYS A 191 14.25 -13.14 -0.60
N VAL A 192 13.89 -12.52 0.54
CA VAL A 192 13.26 -11.19 0.55
C VAL A 192 14.21 -10.14 -0.02
N LYS A 193 15.48 -10.15 0.37
CA LYS A 193 16.49 -9.23 -0.19
C LYS A 193 16.57 -9.33 -1.70
N ASN A 194 16.65 -10.54 -2.25
CA ASN A 194 16.77 -10.76 -3.69
C ASN A 194 15.47 -10.47 -4.47
N THR A 195 14.32 -10.46 -3.78
CA THR A 195 13.01 -10.28 -4.42
C THR A 195 12.54 -8.83 -4.36
N ILE A 196 12.70 -8.16 -3.22
CA ILE A 196 12.17 -6.81 -2.95
C ILE A 196 13.27 -5.76 -2.98
N TYR A 197 14.41 -6.02 -2.32
CA TYR A 197 15.52 -5.07 -2.17
C TYR A 197 16.66 -5.30 -3.16
N CYS A 198 16.40 -5.98 -4.28
CA CYS A 198 17.40 -6.09 -5.34
C CYS A 198 17.47 -4.77 -6.09
N ASN A 199 18.68 -4.29 -6.39
CA ASN A 199 18.85 -3.11 -7.24
C ASN A 199 18.24 -3.37 -8.62
N VAL A 200 17.45 -2.43 -9.09
CA VAL A 200 16.82 -2.48 -10.40
C VAL A 200 17.44 -1.40 -11.29
N GLU A 201 17.79 -1.76 -12.52
CA GLU A 201 18.18 -0.78 -13.53
C GLU A 201 16.94 -0.33 -14.33
N PRO A 202 16.85 0.97 -14.69
CA PRO A 202 15.73 1.49 -15.48
C PRO A 202 15.66 0.82 -16.84
N SER A 203 14.46 0.48 -17.29
CA SER A 203 14.26 0.05 -18.68
C SER A 203 14.39 1.24 -19.65
N GLU A 204 14.82 0.95 -20.88
CA GLU A 204 14.83 1.89 -22.01
C GLU A 204 13.75 1.50 -23.04
N SER A 205 12.61 1.00 -22.54
CA SER A 205 11.56 0.41 -23.36
C SER A 205 10.97 1.41 -24.36
N ASN A 206 10.82 0.97 -25.62
CA ASN A 206 10.13 1.70 -26.70
C ASN A 206 9.41 0.68 -27.59
N MET A 207 8.50 -0.09 -26.99
CA MET A 207 7.73 -1.09 -27.73
C MET A 207 6.59 -0.43 -28.48
N ARG A 208 5.88 -1.17 -29.33
CA ARG A 208 4.65 -0.65 -29.95
C ARG A 208 3.59 -0.41 -28.87
N TRP A 209 3.20 0.85 -28.68
CA TRP A 209 2.14 1.22 -27.74
C TRP A 209 0.76 0.76 -28.24
N ALA A 210 0.01 0.09 -27.35
CA ALA A 210 -1.40 -0.26 -27.54
C ALA A 210 -2.28 0.50 -26.53
N PRO A 211 -2.92 1.63 -26.93
CA PRO A 211 -3.72 2.46 -26.02
C PRO A 211 -4.89 1.72 -25.35
N GLU A 212 -5.49 0.76 -26.06
CA GLU A 212 -6.63 -0.02 -25.55
C GLU A 212 -6.23 -1.15 -24.57
N PHE A 213 -4.93 -1.38 -24.38
CA PHE A 213 -4.46 -2.48 -23.54
C PHE A 213 -4.79 -2.23 -22.07
N MET A 214 -5.63 -3.11 -21.48
CA MET A 214 -6.08 -3.03 -20.08
C MET A 214 -6.79 -1.71 -19.71
N ILE A 215 -7.38 -1.01 -20.69
CA ILE A 215 -8.03 0.27 -20.44
C ILE A 215 -9.23 0.12 -19.49
N ASP A 216 -10.04 -0.93 -19.65
CA ASP A 216 -11.17 -1.23 -18.76
C ASP A 216 -10.73 -1.38 -17.29
N THR A 217 -9.55 -1.99 -17.06
CA THR A 217 -8.98 -2.16 -15.73
C THR A 217 -8.53 -0.82 -15.14
N LEU A 218 -7.98 0.07 -15.96
CA LEU A 218 -7.53 1.41 -15.55
C LEU A 218 -8.68 2.42 -15.42
N GLU A 219 -9.80 2.18 -16.09
CA GLU A 219 -11.02 2.96 -15.94
C GLU A 219 -11.73 2.70 -14.62
N ASN A 220 -11.70 1.44 -14.16
CA ASN A 220 -12.29 0.99 -12.90
C ASN A 220 -11.31 0.15 -12.06
N PRO A 221 -10.22 0.74 -11.55
CA PRO A 221 -9.15 0.03 -10.84
C PRO A 221 -9.60 -0.62 -9.52
N ALA A 222 -10.67 -0.11 -8.89
CA ALA A 222 -11.23 -0.65 -7.66
C ALA A 222 -12.18 -1.85 -7.87
N ALA A 223 -12.41 -2.29 -9.12
CA ALA A 223 -13.29 -3.43 -9.37
C ALA A 223 -12.70 -4.72 -8.78
N HIS A 224 -13.44 -5.38 -7.90
CA HIS A 224 -13.00 -6.62 -7.22
C HIS A 224 -13.10 -7.87 -8.12
N THR A 225 -13.23 -7.69 -9.44
CA THR A 225 -13.45 -8.76 -10.41
C THR A 225 -12.16 -9.23 -11.10
N PHE A 226 -11.01 -8.62 -10.79
CA PHE A 226 -9.77 -8.89 -11.49
C PHE A 226 -9.06 -10.15 -11.00
N THR A 227 -8.71 -11.03 -11.93
CA THR A 227 -7.80 -12.14 -11.68
C THR A 227 -6.36 -11.65 -11.87
N TYR A 228 -5.78 -11.04 -10.83
CA TYR A 228 -4.44 -10.44 -10.87
C TYR A 228 -3.34 -11.40 -11.33
N THR A 229 -3.45 -12.70 -11.01
CA THR A 229 -2.52 -13.74 -11.47
C THR A 229 -2.51 -13.89 -12.99
N GLY A 230 -3.69 -13.82 -13.63
CA GLY A 230 -3.83 -13.88 -15.09
C GLY A 230 -3.27 -12.64 -15.78
N LEU A 231 -3.59 -11.46 -15.24
CA LEU A 231 -3.07 -10.19 -15.76
C LEU A 231 -1.54 -10.09 -15.59
N GLY A 232 -1.01 -10.44 -14.42
CA GLY A 232 0.42 -10.48 -14.14
C GLY A 232 1.18 -11.44 -15.03
N LYS A 233 0.59 -12.59 -15.37
CA LYS A 233 1.18 -13.53 -16.35
C LYS A 233 1.25 -12.91 -17.75
N SER A 234 0.18 -12.30 -18.23
CA SER A 234 0.14 -11.60 -19.53
C SER A 234 1.20 -10.50 -19.64
N LEU A 235 1.42 -9.75 -18.55
CA LEU A 235 2.47 -8.73 -18.45
C LEU A 235 3.87 -9.36 -18.43
N SER A 236 4.05 -10.45 -17.68
CA SER A 236 5.36 -11.11 -17.57
C SER A 236 5.83 -11.71 -18.89
N GLU A 237 4.92 -12.28 -19.66
CA GLU A 237 5.23 -12.98 -20.92
C GLU A 237 5.50 -12.04 -22.10
N ASN A 238 4.99 -10.80 -22.09
CA ASN A 238 5.08 -9.89 -23.23
C ASN A 238 5.61 -8.49 -22.84
N PRO A 239 6.83 -8.11 -23.25
CA PRO A 239 7.37 -6.77 -23.05
C PRO A 239 6.51 -5.64 -23.63
N ALA A 240 5.83 -5.85 -24.75
CA ALA A 240 4.96 -4.83 -25.34
C ALA A 240 3.70 -4.59 -24.49
N ASN A 241 3.20 -5.63 -23.80
CA ASN A 241 2.09 -5.49 -22.86
C ASN A 241 2.52 -4.68 -21.63
N ARG A 242 3.72 -4.92 -21.08
CA ARG A 242 4.25 -4.11 -19.97
C ARG A 242 4.40 -2.66 -20.34
N TYR A 243 5.04 -2.41 -21.48
CA TYR A 243 5.22 -1.06 -22.01
C TYR A 243 3.87 -0.35 -22.17
N SER A 244 2.90 -1.00 -22.81
CA SER A 244 1.58 -0.40 -23.03
C SER A 244 0.83 -0.15 -21.72
N PHE A 245 0.90 -1.09 -20.77
CA PHE A 245 0.30 -0.92 -19.44
C PHE A 245 0.90 0.28 -18.69
N VAL A 246 2.22 0.42 -18.68
CA VAL A 246 2.92 1.52 -18.01
C VAL A 246 2.59 2.86 -18.66
N CYS A 247 2.58 2.94 -19.99
CA CYS A 247 2.15 4.14 -20.71
C CYS A 247 0.69 4.48 -20.40
N ASN A 248 -0.23 3.50 -20.45
CA ASN A 248 -1.65 3.74 -20.19
C ASN A 248 -1.90 4.19 -18.74
N ALA A 249 -1.26 3.54 -17.77
CA ALA A 249 -1.36 3.93 -16.36
C ALA A 249 -0.90 5.38 -16.16
N LEU A 250 0.24 5.77 -16.73
CA LEU A 250 0.71 7.16 -16.61
C LEU A 250 -0.09 8.16 -17.43
N MET A 251 -0.70 7.78 -18.54
CA MET A 251 -1.66 8.65 -19.22
C MET A 251 -2.86 8.97 -18.32
N HIS A 252 -3.39 7.99 -17.57
CA HIS A 252 -4.47 8.25 -16.62
C HIS A 252 -4.04 9.09 -15.41
N VAL A 253 -2.78 9.00 -14.98
CA VAL A 253 -2.24 9.80 -13.86
C VAL A 253 -1.91 11.22 -14.31
N CYS A 254 -1.28 11.38 -15.48
CA CYS A 254 -0.76 12.67 -15.97
C CYS A 254 -1.78 13.48 -16.78
N VAL A 255 -2.75 12.85 -17.46
CA VAL A 255 -3.71 13.52 -18.36
C VAL A 255 -5.16 13.33 -17.90
N GLY A 256 -5.39 12.54 -16.84
CA GLY A 256 -6.71 12.27 -16.30
C GLY A 256 -7.31 13.43 -15.49
N HIS A 257 -8.39 13.15 -14.75
CA HIS A 257 -9.13 14.16 -13.98
C HIS A 257 -8.43 14.65 -12.70
N HIS A 258 -7.16 14.28 -12.47
CA HIS A 258 -6.36 14.58 -11.26
C HIS A 258 -7.08 14.31 -9.92
N ASP A 259 -8.06 13.40 -9.93
CA ASP A 259 -8.79 12.99 -8.75
C ASP A 259 -7.89 12.14 -7.84
N PRO A 260 -7.59 12.57 -6.59
CA PRO A 260 -6.65 11.87 -5.72
C PRO A 260 -7.06 10.44 -5.42
N ASP A 261 -8.35 10.16 -5.25
CA ASP A 261 -8.86 8.82 -4.97
C ASP A 261 -8.62 7.90 -6.16
N ARG A 262 -8.92 8.37 -7.38
CA ARG A 262 -8.61 7.64 -8.61
C ARG A 262 -7.11 7.38 -8.78
N VAL A 263 -6.26 8.36 -8.51
CA VAL A 263 -4.79 8.19 -8.58
C VAL A 263 -4.33 7.13 -7.59
N ASN A 264 -4.86 7.14 -6.37
CA ASN A 264 -4.60 6.12 -5.37
C ASN A 264 -5.00 4.73 -5.88
N ASP A 265 -6.21 4.57 -6.41
CA ASP A 265 -6.68 3.26 -6.89
C ASP A 265 -5.83 2.73 -8.06
N ILE A 266 -5.45 3.60 -9.00
CA ILE A 266 -4.53 3.23 -10.09
C ILE A 266 -3.16 2.80 -9.52
N ALA A 267 -2.63 3.52 -8.54
CA ALA A 267 -1.36 3.18 -7.92
C ALA A 267 -1.42 1.84 -7.17
N ILE A 268 -2.53 1.55 -6.47
CA ILE A 268 -2.76 0.26 -5.81
C ILE A 268 -2.86 -0.88 -6.84
N LEU A 269 -3.60 -0.68 -7.94
CA LEU A 269 -3.66 -1.64 -9.05
C LEU A 269 -2.27 -1.91 -9.63
N CYS A 270 -1.50 -0.86 -9.89
CA CYS A 270 -0.12 -0.99 -10.39
C CYS A 270 0.77 -1.75 -9.41
N ALA A 271 0.58 -1.52 -8.11
CA ALA A 271 1.32 -2.22 -7.07
C ALA A 271 0.95 -3.70 -6.98
N GLU A 272 -0.34 -4.04 -7.07
CA GLU A 272 -0.82 -5.43 -7.14
C GLU A 272 -0.25 -6.15 -8.38
N LEU A 273 -0.30 -5.53 -9.56
CA LEU A 273 0.24 -6.14 -10.78
C LEU A 273 1.77 -6.26 -10.75
N THR A 274 2.46 -5.32 -10.11
CA THR A 274 3.90 -5.46 -9.84
C THR A 274 4.15 -6.67 -8.94
N GLY A 275 3.24 -6.95 -7.99
CA GLY A 275 3.13 -8.19 -7.19
C GLY A 275 3.39 -9.46 -7.98
N TYR A 276 2.68 -9.56 -9.12
CA TYR A 276 2.67 -10.72 -10.01
C TYR A 276 3.59 -10.59 -11.24
N CYS A 277 4.14 -9.41 -11.52
CA CYS A 277 5.07 -9.14 -12.61
C CYS A 277 6.23 -8.26 -12.13
N LYS A 278 7.27 -8.89 -11.56
CA LYS A 278 8.44 -8.18 -11.02
C LYS A 278 9.16 -7.30 -12.05
N SER A 279 9.12 -7.68 -13.33
CA SER A 279 9.74 -6.89 -14.41
C SER A 279 9.16 -5.48 -14.54
N LEU A 280 7.95 -5.23 -14.02
CA LEU A 280 7.37 -3.88 -13.99
C LEU A 280 8.19 -2.89 -13.15
N SER A 281 8.94 -3.33 -12.14
CA SER A 281 9.82 -2.46 -11.35
C SER A 281 10.82 -1.70 -12.23
N ALA A 282 11.39 -2.37 -13.24
CA ALA A 282 12.32 -1.75 -14.18
C ALA A 282 11.60 -0.77 -15.12
N GLU A 283 10.36 -1.08 -15.50
CA GLU A 283 9.55 -0.20 -16.36
C GLU A 283 9.10 1.07 -15.62
N TRP A 284 8.69 0.95 -14.35
CA TRP A 284 8.35 2.11 -13.51
C TRP A 284 9.57 3.02 -13.32
N LEU A 285 10.74 2.44 -13.04
CA LEU A 285 11.97 3.22 -12.90
C LEU A 285 12.39 3.86 -14.24
N GLY A 286 12.25 3.14 -15.34
CA GLY A 286 12.53 3.61 -16.69
C GLY A 286 11.67 4.79 -17.10
N VAL A 287 10.35 4.69 -16.93
CA VAL A 287 9.43 5.77 -17.31
C VAL A 287 9.60 7.01 -16.44
N LEU A 288 9.90 6.85 -15.14
CA LEU A 288 10.18 7.98 -14.26
C LEU A 288 11.51 8.67 -14.63
N LYS A 289 12.55 7.89 -14.97
CA LYS A 289 13.79 8.43 -15.53
C LYS A 289 13.52 9.20 -16.83
N ALA A 290 12.68 8.67 -17.72
CA ALA A 290 12.32 9.32 -18.97
C ALA A 290 11.60 10.67 -18.75
N LEU A 291 10.65 10.74 -17.82
CA LEU A 291 9.98 11.98 -17.45
C LEU A 291 10.94 13.00 -16.82
N CYS A 292 11.83 12.57 -15.92
CA CYS A 292 12.82 13.46 -15.29
C CYS A 292 13.92 13.95 -16.26
N CYS A 293 14.22 13.19 -17.31
CA CYS A 293 15.30 13.48 -18.26
C CYS A 293 14.78 13.77 -19.68
N SER A 294 13.54 14.25 -19.82
CA SER A 294 12.87 14.46 -21.11
C SER A 294 13.62 15.43 -22.04
N SER A 295 14.42 16.35 -21.48
CA SER A 295 15.29 17.27 -22.21
C SER A 295 16.49 16.60 -22.91
N ASN A 296 16.82 15.36 -22.58
CA ASN A 296 17.98 14.64 -23.11
C ASN A 296 17.68 13.90 -24.42
N ASN A 297 17.37 14.63 -25.50
CA ASN A 297 17.35 14.20 -26.91
C ASN A 297 16.93 12.73 -27.19
N GLY A 298 15.85 12.23 -26.56
CA GLY A 298 15.23 10.94 -26.89
C GLY A 298 15.98 9.67 -26.48
N THR A 299 16.96 9.74 -25.58
CA THR A 299 17.76 8.55 -25.17
C THR A 299 17.14 7.73 -24.03
N CYS A 300 16.09 8.23 -23.37
CA CYS A 300 15.57 7.64 -22.13
C CYS A 300 14.42 6.62 -22.34
N GLY A 301 13.95 6.46 -23.58
CA GLY A 301 12.80 5.64 -23.93
C GLY A 301 11.44 6.19 -23.48
N PHE A 302 10.39 5.37 -23.61
CA PHE A 302 8.99 5.77 -23.41
C PHE A 302 8.55 6.94 -24.29
N ASN A 303 9.02 6.96 -25.53
CA ASN A 303 8.77 8.05 -26.48
C ASN A 303 7.27 8.33 -26.69
N ASP A 304 6.43 7.29 -26.71
CA ASP A 304 4.98 7.46 -26.87
C ASP A 304 4.38 8.29 -25.72
N LEU A 305 4.80 8.04 -24.48
CA LEU A 305 4.35 8.83 -23.33
C LEU A 305 4.88 10.26 -23.40
N LEU A 306 6.17 10.43 -23.69
CA LEU A 306 6.80 11.75 -23.79
C LEU A 306 6.22 12.62 -24.91
N CYS A 307 5.67 12.01 -25.97
CA CYS A 307 4.94 12.73 -27.02
C CYS A 307 3.56 13.25 -26.56
N ASN A 308 2.99 12.69 -25.50
CA ASN A 308 1.64 13.01 -25.01
C ASN A 308 1.63 13.74 -23.67
N VAL A 309 2.74 13.74 -22.93
CA VAL A 309 2.89 14.38 -21.62
C VAL A 309 3.93 15.48 -21.70
N ASP A 310 3.50 16.72 -21.50
CA ASP A 310 4.39 17.87 -21.35
C ASP A 310 4.80 18.03 -19.89
N VAL A 311 6.05 17.67 -19.56
CA VAL A 311 6.56 17.74 -18.18
C VAL A 311 6.62 19.16 -17.62
N SER A 312 6.54 20.19 -18.47
CA SER A 312 6.47 21.59 -18.03
C SER A 312 5.09 21.99 -17.51
N ASP A 313 4.04 21.20 -17.79
CA ASP A 313 2.73 21.38 -17.20
C ASP A 313 2.73 20.88 -15.76
N LEU A 314 2.56 21.81 -14.82
CA LEU A 314 2.55 21.53 -13.38
C LEU A 314 1.21 20.93 -12.90
N SER A 315 0.16 20.95 -13.73
CA SER A 315 -1.20 20.56 -13.35
C SER A 315 -1.30 19.12 -12.80
N PHE A 316 -0.43 18.23 -13.27
CA PHE A 316 -0.44 16.81 -12.91
C PHE A 316 0.67 16.39 -11.92
N HIS A 317 1.55 17.31 -11.52
CA HIS A 317 2.73 16.98 -10.72
C HIS A 317 2.36 16.40 -9.35
N ASP A 318 1.30 16.92 -8.72
CA ASP A 318 0.79 16.38 -7.45
C ASP A 318 0.26 14.95 -7.63
N SER A 319 -0.52 14.69 -8.70
CA SER A 319 -0.99 13.34 -9.03
C SER A 319 0.16 12.37 -9.29
N LEU A 320 1.17 12.79 -10.07
CA LEU A 320 2.35 11.97 -10.32
C LEU A 320 3.16 11.73 -9.05
N ALA A 321 3.34 12.75 -8.21
CA ALA A 321 4.05 12.63 -6.93
C ALA A 321 3.33 11.65 -5.98
N THR A 322 1.99 11.74 -5.87
CA THR A 322 1.20 10.78 -5.09
C THR A 322 1.34 9.37 -5.65
N PHE A 323 1.21 9.18 -6.97
CA PHE A 323 1.38 7.88 -7.62
C PHE A 323 2.76 7.26 -7.32
N VAL A 324 3.84 8.04 -7.49
CA VAL A 324 5.22 7.60 -7.22
C VAL A 324 5.42 7.29 -5.74
N ALA A 325 4.91 8.13 -4.83
CA ALA A 325 4.99 7.90 -3.40
C ALA A 325 4.30 6.58 -2.99
N ILE A 326 3.14 6.27 -3.58
CA ILE A 326 2.46 5.00 -3.35
C ILE A 326 3.27 3.84 -3.89
N LEU A 327 3.81 3.92 -5.12
CA LEU A 327 4.66 2.84 -5.67
C LEU A 327 5.87 2.55 -4.77
N ILE A 328 6.52 3.58 -4.21
CA ILE A 328 7.63 3.43 -3.27
C ILE A 328 7.14 2.81 -1.95
N ALA A 329 6.08 3.34 -1.36
CA ALA A 329 5.51 2.82 -0.12
C ALA A 329 5.12 1.33 -0.25
N ARG A 330 4.63 0.94 -1.42
CA ARG A 330 4.22 -0.42 -1.80
C ARG A 330 5.35 -1.32 -2.30
N GLN A 331 6.61 -0.85 -2.25
CA GLN A 331 7.78 -1.62 -2.65
C GLN A 331 7.70 -2.09 -4.12
N CYS A 332 7.17 -1.23 -5.00
CA CYS A 332 7.20 -1.47 -6.45
C CYS A 332 8.53 -1.06 -7.05
N LEU A 333 9.17 -0.04 -6.46
CA LEU A 333 10.50 0.44 -6.75
C LEU A 333 11.12 0.99 -5.46
N LEU A 334 12.45 0.98 -5.38
CA LEU A 334 13.17 1.51 -4.22
C LEU A 334 13.39 3.01 -4.39
N LEU A 335 13.22 3.77 -3.30
CA LEU A 335 13.53 5.19 -3.28
C LEU A 335 15.01 5.45 -3.64
N GLU A 336 15.91 4.58 -3.18
CA GLU A 336 17.34 4.65 -3.51
C GLU A 336 17.58 4.54 -5.02
N ASP A 337 16.92 3.59 -5.69
CA ASP A 337 17.05 3.41 -7.14
C ASP A 337 16.46 4.61 -7.90
N LEU A 338 15.31 5.14 -7.46
CA LEU A 338 14.73 6.34 -8.07
C LEU A 338 15.68 7.54 -7.96
N ILE A 339 16.26 7.75 -6.78
CA ILE A 339 17.20 8.86 -6.55
C ILE A 339 18.45 8.68 -7.44
N ARG A 340 19.03 7.49 -7.43
CA ARG A 340 20.26 7.16 -8.15
C ARG A 340 20.09 7.23 -9.66
N CYS A 341 19.00 6.70 -10.21
CA CYS A 341 18.82 6.50 -11.64
C CYS A 341 18.10 7.66 -12.34
N ALA A 342 17.24 8.40 -11.64
CA ALA A 342 16.42 9.46 -12.23
C ALA A 342 16.72 10.84 -11.62
N ALA A 343 16.57 10.98 -10.30
CA ALA A 343 16.62 12.30 -9.67
C ALA A 343 18.00 12.97 -9.74
N ILE A 344 19.07 12.27 -9.31
CA ILE A 344 20.42 12.83 -9.34
C ILE A 344 20.87 13.13 -10.78
N PRO A 345 20.76 12.20 -11.76
CA PRO A 345 21.13 12.50 -13.14
C PRO A 345 20.37 13.68 -13.75
N SER A 346 19.06 13.78 -13.49
CA SER A 346 18.24 14.90 -13.98
C SER A 346 18.72 16.24 -13.42
N LEU A 347 18.99 16.32 -12.11
CA LEU A 347 19.49 17.53 -11.45
C LEU A 347 20.87 17.94 -11.94
N LEU A 348 21.76 16.97 -12.20
CA LEU A 348 23.09 17.25 -12.75
C LEU A 348 22.99 17.84 -14.15
N ASN A 349 22.14 17.27 -15.02
CA ASN A 349 21.94 17.80 -16.37
C ASN A 349 21.31 19.20 -16.37
N ALA A 350 20.39 19.48 -15.44
CA ALA A 350 19.81 20.82 -15.28
C ALA A 350 20.82 21.87 -14.80
N GLY A 351 21.88 21.45 -14.12
CA GLY A 351 22.95 22.32 -13.62
C GLY A 351 24.06 22.61 -14.65
N GLU A 352 24.13 21.88 -15.76
CA GLU A 352 25.11 22.14 -16.82
C GLU A 352 24.67 23.33 -17.67
N PRO A 353 25.49 24.40 -17.82
CA PRO A 353 25.16 25.51 -18.71
C PRO A 353 25.08 25.01 -20.16
N PRO A 354 24.15 25.51 -20.99
CA PRO A 354 24.06 25.11 -22.38
C PRO A 354 25.40 25.36 -23.05
N ILE A 355 26.03 24.29 -23.55
CA ILE A 355 27.25 24.40 -24.33
C ILE A 355 26.86 25.11 -25.64
N HIS A 356 27.05 26.42 -25.68
CA HIS A 356 27.05 27.17 -26.93
C HIS A 356 28.26 26.69 -27.74
N ASN A 357 28.02 25.75 -28.66
CA ASN A 357 28.99 25.49 -29.71
C ASN A 357 29.05 26.74 -30.63
N PRO A 358 30.24 27.27 -30.92
CA PRO A 358 30.42 28.46 -31.75
C PRO A 358 30.02 28.25 -33.22
#